data_AF-A0AAV0VLV6-F1
#
_entry.id   AF-A0AAV0VLV6-F1
#
_cell.length_a   1.000
_cell.length_b   1.000
_cell.length_c   1.000
_cell.angle_alpha   90.00
_cell.angle_beta   90.00
_cell.angle_gamma   90.00
#
_symmetry.space_group_name_H-M   'P 1'
#
loop_
_entity.id
_entity.type
_entity.pdbx_description
1 polymer ?
#
loop_
_entity_poly.entity_id
_entity_poly.type
_entity_poly.pdbx_seq_one_letter_code
_entity_poly.pdbx_strand_id
1 'polypeptide(L)'
;MFATLRSLIHPGNGVILSVRGLKSDLHIKWVRPEKIACWDPKKSGDLSPLEPLDMSKPPLEYQESEELKTANEYVRKVFSCDFMGRRYATQLARQQLIDKVKANNLDFTSCEVQIASMTANIRNLQEHYKTSPRDKNSRVALKEIIDKRKKRLKHLRTWDYKKFEWLLENLDLMYHPHPPYERVERKKSLRRLTSKWCDEVKSKKLAEYRTELDNEKEKFLKQKLETLEWAKKEEVECGVEPTITDADIENARKQLEEWKTLKSNQE
;
A
#
# COMPACT_ATOMS: atom_id res chain seq x y z
N MET A 1 -27.53 24.62 -22.09
CA MET A 1 -27.73 25.60 -21.00
C MET A 1 -26.76 25.30 -19.86
N PHE A 2 -25.61 25.96 -19.83
CA PHE A 2 -24.96 26.46 -18.60
C PHE A 2 -23.99 27.54 -19.06
N ALA A 3 -24.36 28.77 -18.76
CA ALA A 3 -23.72 29.99 -19.21
C ALA A 3 -22.30 30.09 -18.62
N THR A 4 -21.31 30.23 -19.50
CA THR A 4 -20.01 30.77 -19.11
C THR A 4 -20.23 32.25 -18.80
N LEU A 5 -20.11 32.62 -17.52
CA LEU A 5 -19.88 34.00 -17.09
C LEU A 5 -18.57 34.49 -17.73
N ARG A 6 -18.69 35.00 -18.96
CA ARG A 6 -17.64 35.73 -19.66
C ARG A 6 -17.57 37.08 -18.96
N SER A 7 -16.48 37.25 -18.21
CA SER A 7 -16.04 38.48 -17.57
C SER A 7 -16.44 39.75 -18.35
N LEU A 8 -17.36 40.52 -17.78
CA LEU A 8 -17.62 41.91 -18.11
C LEU A 8 -16.54 42.77 -17.43
N ILE A 9 -15.36 42.94 -18.05
CA ILE A 9 -14.41 44.01 -17.69
C ILE A 9 -13.71 44.51 -18.97
N HIS A 10 -14.21 45.64 -19.49
CA HIS A 10 -13.60 46.73 -20.27
C HIS A 10 -12.58 46.43 -21.41
N PRO A 11 -12.82 46.94 -22.65
CA PRO A 11 -11.82 46.98 -23.70
C PRO A 11 -10.94 48.23 -23.52
N GLY A 12 -9.89 48.14 -22.73
CA GLY A 12 -8.89 49.19 -22.59
C GLY A 12 -7.50 48.57 -22.59
N ASN A 13 -6.72 48.80 -23.65
CA ASN A 13 -5.35 48.32 -23.84
C ASN A 13 -5.15 46.81 -23.62
N GLY A 14 -5.42 46.04 -24.68
CA GLY A 14 -5.19 44.61 -24.75
C GLY A 14 -3.71 44.23 -24.70
N VAL A 15 -3.07 44.39 -23.54
CA VAL A 15 -1.93 43.57 -23.17
C VAL A 15 -2.52 42.19 -22.88
N ILE A 16 -2.40 41.27 -23.83
CA ILE A 16 -2.59 39.85 -23.55
C ILE A 16 -1.48 39.47 -22.57
N LEU A 17 -1.74 39.65 -21.28
CA LEU A 17 -0.85 39.15 -20.24
C LEU A 17 -0.78 37.64 -20.46
N SER A 18 0.37 37.19 -20.95
CA SER A 18 0.69 35.78 -21.02
C SER A 18 0.53 35.21 -19.61
N VAL A 19 -0.58 34.49 -19.37
CA VAL A 19 -0.85 33.79 -18.11
C VAL A 19 0.17 32.66 -17.86
N ARG A 20 1.17 32.49 -18.75
CA ARG A 20 2.38 31.68 -18.52
C ARG A 20 3.27 32.35 -17.47
N GLY A 21 2.76 32.55 -16.26
CA GLY A 21 3.50 33.24 -15.20
C GLY A 21 2.78 33.35 -13.86
N LEU A 22 1.45 33.14 -13.80
CA LEU A 22 0.74 33.14 -12.52
C LEU A 22 1.14 31.88 -11.73
N LYS A 23 2.10 32.02 -10.83
CA LYS A 23 2.33 31.02 -9.78
C LYS A 23 1.07 31.01 -8.94
N SER A 24 0.38 29.87 -8.89
CA SER A 24 -0.75 29.72 -7.98
C SER A 24 -0.22 29.75 -6.54
N ASP A 25 -0.85 30.51 -5.66
CA ASP A 25 -0.56 30.51 -4.21
C ASP A 25 -1.00 29.20 -3.52
N LEU A 26 -1.53 28.25 -4.30
CA LEU A 26 -1.83 26.91 -3.84
C LEU A 26 -0.54 26.19 -3.43
N HIS A 27 -0.55 25.60 -2.24
CA HIS A 27 0.53 24.79 -1.68
C HIS A 27 0.60 23.39 -2.35
N ILE A 28 0.56 23.36 -3.69
CA ILE A 28 0.52 22.13 -4.49
C ILE A 28 1.72 22.11 -5.43
N LYS A 29 2.67 21.21 -5.14
CA LYS A 29 3.83 20.97 -6.00
C LYS A 29 3.71 19.59 -6.64
N TRP A 30 3.48 19.54 -7.95
CA TRP A 30 3.59 18.28 -8.67
C TRP A 30 5.06 17.89 -8.85
N VAL A 31 5.44 16.75 -8.29
CA VAL A 31 6.72 16.07 -8.54
C VAL A 31 6.43 14.82 -9.36
N ARG A 32 7.21 14.59 -10.41
CA ARG A 32 7.09 13.34 -11.17
C ARG A 32 7.53 12.19 -10.26
N PRO A 33 6.73 11.12 -10.12
CA PRO A 33 7.13 9.98 -9.31
C PRO A 33 8.42 9.37 -9.84
N GLU A 34 9.28 8.93 -8.93
CA GLU A 34 10.53 8.28 -9.27
C GLU A 34 10.26 6.97 -10.02
N LYS A 35 11.11 6.70 -11.01
CA LYS A 35 11.00 5.46 -11.78
C LYS A 35 11.65 4.34 -10.98
N ILE A 36 10.83 3.45 -10.44
CA ILE A 36 11.31 2.21 -9.81
C ILE A 36 12.01 1.35 -10.87
N ALA A 37 13.23 0.94 -10.59
CA ALA A 37 14.01 0.11 -11.48
C ALA A 37 13.40 -1.30 -11.59
N CYS A 38 13.77 -2.06 -12.62
CA CYS A 38 13.23 -3.41 -12.76
C CYS A 38 13.84 -4.43 -11.78
N TRP A 39 15.05 -4.17 -11.29
CA TRP A 39 15.73 -4.99 -10.30
C TRP A 39 15.42 -4.60 -8.86
N ASP A 40 14.68 -3.52 -8.62
CA ASP A 40 14.25 -3.19 -7.26
C ASP A 40 13.28 -4.26 -6.74
N PRO A 41 13.52 -4.87 -5.56
CA PRO A 41 12.65 -5.90 -4.98
C PRO A 41 11.19 -5.48 -4.84
N LYS A 42 10.94 -4.18 -4.62
CA LYS A 42 9.59 -3.59 -4.57
C LYS A 42 8.74 -3.89 -5.81
N LYS A 43 9.36 -4.04 -6.99
CA LYS A 43 8.64 -4.29 -8.25
C LYS A 43 8.32 -5.76 -8.49
N SER A 44 9.23 -6.63 -8.07
CA SER A 44 9.08 -8.08 -8.16
C SER A 44 8.19 -8.62 -7.04
N GLY A 45 8.12 -7.92 -5.90
CA GLY A 45 7.38 -8.32 -4.70
C GLY A 45 8.21 -9.20 -3.76
N ASP A 46 9.54 -9.23 -3.90
CA ASP A 46 10.41 -9.99 -2.99
C ASP A 46 10.68 -9.17 -1.72
N LEU A 47 10.46 -9.77 -0.55
CA LEU A 47 10.72 -9.13 0.74
C LEU A 47 12.15 -9.40 1.22
N SER A 48 12.60 -10.66 1.13
CA SER A 48 13.92 -11.10 1.58
C SER A 48 14.87 -11.34 0.40
N PRO A 49 16.19 -11.04 0.57
CA PRO A 49 17.21 -11.44 -0.39
C PRO A 49 17.40 -12.97 -0.38
N LEU A 50 18.31 -13.47 -1.20
CA LEU A 50 18.69 -14.87 -1.15
C LEU A 50 19.44 -15.15 0.17
N GLU A 51 19.14 -16.28 0.81
CA GLU A 51 19.87 -16.73 1.99
C GLU A 51 21.34 -17.00 1.64
N PRO A 52 22.29 -16.66 2.53
CA PRO A 52 23.70 -16.92 2.28
C PRO A 52 23.93 -18.43 2.17
N LEU A 53 24.63 -18.84 1.11
CA LEU A 53 24.92 -20.24 0.85
C LEU A 53 26.15 -20.69 1.62
N ASP A 54 26.07 -21.91 2.13
CA ASP A 54 27.26 -22.63 2.60
C ASP A 54 28.04 -23.13 1.38
N MET A 55 29.07 -22.39 1.02
CA MET A 55 29.89 -22.67 -0.15
C MET A 55 30.85 -23.85 0.05
N SER A 56 31.04 -24.31 1.30
CA SER A 56 31.80 -25.53 1.58
C SER A 56 31.08 -26.79 1.10
N LYS A 57 29.75 -26.72 0.88
CA LYS A 57 28.97 -27.87 0.40
C LYS A 57 29.36 -28.23 -1.04
N PRO A 58 29.38 -29.52 -1.38
CA PRO A 58 29.56 -29.93 -2.76
C PRO A 58 28.34 -29.54 -3.61
N PRO A 59 28.49 -29.44 -4.94
CA PRO A 59 27.37 -29.31 -5.86
C PRO A 59 26.32 -30.41 -5.66
N LEU A 60 25.09 -30.11 -6.05
CA LEU A 60 23.94 -31.00 -5.90
C LEU A 60 24.21 -32.43 -6.40
N GLU A 61 24.90 -32.54 -7.53
CA GLU A 61 25.24 -33.81 -8.20
C GLU A 61 26.10 -34.74 -7.33
N TYR A 62 26.95 -34.19 -6.46
CA TYR A 62 27.89 -34.96 -5.65
C TYR A 62 27.46 -35.08 -4.19
N GLN A 63 26.38 -34.42 -3.79
CA GLN A 63 25.97 -34.32 -2.39
C GLN A 63 25.59 -35.69 -1.79
N GLU A 64 25.08 -36.61 -2.61
CA GLU A 64 24.68 -37.94 -2.19
C GLU A 64 25.79 -39.00 -2.34
N SER A 65 26.93 -38.65 -2.95
CA SER A 65 28.03 -39.59 -3.20
C SER A 65 28.66 -40.10 -1.89
N GLU A 66 28.73 -41.42 -1.74
CA GLU A 66 29.38 -42.08 -0.60
C GLU A 66 30.90 -41.94 -0.63
N GLU A 67 31.47 -41.91 -1.84
CA GLU A 67 32.91 -41.75 -2.07
C GLU A 67 33.39 -40.39 -1.54
N LEU A 68 32.62 -39.33 -1.79
CA LEU A 68 32.99 -37.99 -1.35
C LEU A 68 32.94 -37.83 0.18
N LYS A 69 32.08 -38.59 0.86
CA LYS A 69 32.02 -38.62 2.34
C LYS A 69 33.29 -39.25 2.94
N THR A 70 33.83 -40.27 2.27
CA THR A 70 35.03 -41.01 2.70
C THR A 70 36.33 -40.35 2.20
N ALA A 71 36.23 -39.43 1.25
CA ALA A 71 37.37 -38.80 0.62
C ALA A 71 38.20 -37.92 1.58
N ASN A 72 39.49 -37.79 1.24
CA ASN A 72 40.42 -36.88 1.90
C ASN A 72 39.86 -35.43 1.91
N GLU A 73 40.14 -34.67 2.98
CA GLU A 73 39.75 -33.26 3.11
C GLU A 73 40.12 -32.41 1.88
N TYR A 74 41.30 -32.62 1.28
CA TYR A 74 41.68 -31.89 0.07
C TYR A 74 40.73 -32.16 -1.10
N VAL A 75 40.31 -33.41 -1.28
CA VAL A 75 39.36 -33.80 -2.33
C VAL A 75 38.00 -33.15 -2.04
N ARG A 76 37.50 -33.25 -0.80
CA ARG A 76 36.26 -32.60 -0.38
C ARG A 76 36.28 -31.09 -0.63
N LYS A 77 37.42 -30.44 -0.39
CA LYS A 77 37.61 -29.00 -0.64
C LYS A 77 37.56 -28.66 -2.12
N VAL A 78 38.22 -29.43 -2.99
CA VAL A 78 38.18 -29.21 -4.45
C VAL A 78 36.75 -29.36 -5.00
N PHE A 79 35.99 -30.31 -4.47
CA PHE A 79 34.59 -30.52 -4.85
C PHE A 79 33.60 -29.58 -4.17
N SER A 80 34.04 -28.61 -3.36
CA SER A 80 33.14 -27.61 -2.76
C SER A 80 32.68 -26.57 -3.78
N CYS A 81 31.50 -25.97 -3.56
CA CYS A 81 30.98 -24.90 -4.40
C CYS A 81 31.90 -23.67 -4.47
N ASP A 82 32.69 -23.42 -3.43
CA ASP A 82 33.74 -22.40 -3.42
C ASP A 82 34.74 -22.57 -4.57
N PHE A 83 35.24 -23.79 -4.80
CA PHE A 83 36.23 -24.08 -5.83
C PHE A 83 35.62 -24.27 -7.22
N MET A 84 34.41 -24.82 -7.30
CA MET A 84 33.72 -25.13 -8.55
C MET A 84 33.11 -23.88 -9.22
N GLY A 85 32.90 -22.81 -8.46
CA GLY A 85 32.53 -21.49 -8.97
C GLY A 85 31.02 -21.17 -8.95
N ARG A 86 30.69 -19.96 -9.42
CA ARG A 86 29.36 -19.33 -9.23
C ARG A 86 28.18 -20.12 -9.81
N ARG A 87 28.39 -20.88 -10.90
CA ARG A 87 27.31 -21.66 -11.55
C ARG A 87 26.70 -22.67 -10.58
N TYR A 88 27.55 -23.38 -9.82
CA TYR A 88 27.11 -24.39 -8.88
C TYR A 88 26.49 -23.76 -7.62
N ALA A 89 27.06 -22.65 -7.13
CA ALA A 89 26.46 -21.89 -6.04
C ALA A 89 25.02 -21.42 -6.38
N THR A 90 24.82 -20.85 -7.57
CA THR A 90 23.47 -20.41 -7.99
C THR A 90 22.50 -21.58 -8.19
N GLN A 91 22.98 -22.75 -8.58
CA GLN A 91 22.17 -23.98 -8.64
C GLN A 91 21.79 -24.47 -7.24
N LEU A 92 22.72 -24.44 -6.28
CA LEU A 92 22.48 -24.79 -4.87
C LEU A 92 21.40 -23.88 -4.26
N ALA A 93 21.53 -22.56 -4.43
CA ALA A 93 20.51 -21.60 -4.00
C ALA A 93 19.13 -21.86 -4.60
N ARG A 94 19.09 -22.18 -5.88
CA ARG A 94 17.83 -22.53 -6.55
C ARG A 94 17.21 -23.77 -5.91
N GLN A 95 18.01 -24.79 -5.66
CA GLN A 95 17.54 -26.04 -5.08
C GLN A 95 17.00 -25.83 -3.66
N GLN A 96 17.68 -25.04 -2.82
CA GLN A 96 17.21 -24.73 -1.47
C GLN A 96 15.80 -24.10 -1.45
N LEU A 97 15.52 -23.17 -2.39
CA LEU A 97 14.19 -22.56 -2.50
C LEU A 97 13.15 -23.56 -3.04
N ILE A 98 13.54 -24.43 -3.97
CA ILE A 98 12.65 -25.49 -4.49
C ILE A 98 12.31 -26.48 -3.38
N ASP A 99 13.28 -26.88 -2.57
CA ASP A 99 13.12 -27.86 -1.49
C ASP A 99 12.15 -27.39 -0.40
N LYS A 100 12.02 -26.07 -0.18
CA LYS A 100 11.03 -25.48 0.74
C LYS A 100 9.59 -25.69 0.28
N VAL A 101 9.38 -25.96 -1.02
CA VAL A 101 8.06 -25.87 -1.67
C VAL A 101 7.64 -27.15 -2.39
N LYS A 102 8.60 -28.01 -2.77
CA LYS A 102 8.30 -29.25 -3.50
C LYS A 102 7.41 -30.18 -2.67
N ALA A 103 6.43 -30.81 -3.33
CA ALA A 103 5.57 -31.80 -2.67
C ALA A 103 6.28 -33.15 -2.51
N ASN A 104 7.03 -33.57 -3.55
CA ASN A 104 7.75 -34.84 -3.61
C ASN A 104 9.18 -34.59 -4.08
N ASN A 105 10.09 -35.55 -3.83
CA ASN A 105 11.50 -35.45 -4.25
C ASN A 105 11.68 -35.38 -5.78
N LEU A 106 10.75 -35.94 -6.55
CA LEU A 106 10.78 -35.95 -8.02
C LEU A 106 9.86 -34.88 -8.65
N ASP A 107 9.37 -33.91 -7.87
CA ASP A 107 8.57 -32.82 -8.39
C ASP A 107 9.46 -31.68 -8.93
N PHE A 108 9.48 -31.53 -10.25
CA PHE A 108 10.27 -30.51 -10.95
C PHE A 108 9.43 -29.50 -11.72
N THR A 109 8.15 -29.79 -11.95
CA THR A 109 7.33 -29.08 -12.94
C THR A 109 6.05 -28.47 -12.36
N SER A 110 5.76 -28.70 -11.08
CA SER A 110 4.63 -28.05 -10.41
C SER A 110 4.73 -26.53 -10.47
N CYS A 111 3.57 -25.87 -10.33
CA CYS A 111 3.49 -24.42 -10.42
C CYS A 111 4.31 -23.77 -9.31
N GLU A 112 4.26 -24.36 -8.13
CA GLU A 112 4.94 -23.97 -6.89
C GLU A 112 6.46 -24.07 -7.05
N VAL A 113 6.97 -25.21 -7.54
CA VAL A 113 8.40 -25.41 -7.83
C VAL A 113 8.90 -24.44 -8.91
N GLN A 114 8.10 -24.22 -9.96
CA GLN A 114 8.46 -23.25 -11.01
C GLN A 114 8.51 -21.81 -10.47
N ILE A 115 7.61 -21.43 -9.56
CA ILE A 115 7.64 -20.11 -8.90
C ILE A 115 8.88 -20.00 -7.99
N ALA A 116 9.21 -21.03 -7.22
CA ALA A 116 10.42 -21.06 -6.39
C ALA A 116 11.70 -20.90 -7.22
N SER A 117 11.81 -21.66 -8.32
CA SER A 117 12.93 -21.58 -9.28
C SER A 117 13.07 -20.19 -9.90
N MET A 118 11.95 -19.58 -10.34
CA MET A 118 11.94 -18.21 -10.85
C MET A 118 12.36 -17.19 -9.78
N THR A 119 11.94 -17.40 -8.53
CA THR A 119 12.27 -16.53 -7.40
C THR A 119 13.77 -16.56 -7.09
N ALA A 120 14.38 -17.74 -7.08
CA ALA A 120 15.84 -17.86 -6.93
C ALA A 120 16.59 -17.11 -8.04
N ASN A 121 16.15 -17.27 -9.30
CA ASN A 121 16.78 -16.58 -10.44
C ASN A 121 16.59 -15.05 -10.35
N ILE A 122 15.42 -14.57 -9.92
CA ILE A 122 15.14 -13.14 -9.69
C ILE A 122 16.11 -12.59 -8.64
N ARG A 123 16.20 -13.22 -7.46
CA ARG A 123 17.08 -12.76 -6.37
C ARG A 123 18.56 -12.72 -6.78
N ASN A 124 19.02 -13.76 -7.48
CA ASN A 124 20.38 -13.80 -8.04
C ASN A 124 20.67 -12.67 -9.04
N LEU A 125 19.72 -12.39 -9.94
CA LEU A 125 19.86 -11.29 -10.91
C LEU A 125 19.80 -9.92 -10.22
N GLN A 126 18.96 -9.76 -9.18
CA GLN A 126 18.89 -8.53 -8.40
C GLN A 126 20.24 -8.23 -7.73
N GLU A 127 20.93 -9.24 -7.20
CA GLU A 127 22.26 -9.08 -6.63
C GLU A 127 23.31 -8.72 -7.69
N HIS A 128 23.27 -9.39 -8.86
CA HIS A 128 24.12 -9.03 -10.00
C HIS A 128 23.95 -7.56 -10.42
N TYR A 129 22.74 -7.01 -10.33
CA TYR A 129 22.48 -5.62 -10.67
C TYR A 129 23.08 -4.60 -9.71
N LYS A 130 23.41 -4.99 -8.48
CA LYS A 130 24.13 -4.12 -7.54
C LYS A 130 25.54 -3.82 -8.04
N THR A 131 26.22 -4.80 -8.65
CA THR A 131 27.58 -4.64 -9.19
C THR A 131 27.57 -4.18 -10.64
N SER A 132 26.59 -4.63 -11.44
CA SER A 132 26.57 -4.45 -12.90
C SER A 132 25.28 -3.80 -13.40
N PRO A 133 25.02 -2.51 -13.07
CA PRO A 133 23.75 -1.85 -13.39
C PRO A 133 23.50 -1.64 -14.89
N ARG A 134 24.56 -1.67 -15.71
CA ARG A 134 24.50 -1.33 -17.14
C ARG A 134 24.14 -2.52 -18.06
N ASP A 135 24.11 -3.75 -17.56
CA ASP A 135 23.76 -4.91 -18.37
C ASP A 135 22.29 -4.86 -18.80
N LYS A 136 22.04 -4.76 -20.11
CA LYS A 136 20.70 -4.67 -20.71
C LYS A 136 20.09 -6.04 -20.96
N ASN A 137 20.89 -7.06 -21.26
CA ASN A 137 20.38 -8.39 -21.65
C ASN A 137 19.81 -9.10 -20.42
N SER A 138 20.56 -9.08 -19.32
CA SER A 138 20.07 -9.58 -18.03
C SER A 138 18.82 -8.84 -17.55
N ARG A 139 18.56 -7.63 -18.07
CA ARG A 139 17.48 -6.76 -17.61
C ARG A 139 16.17 -7.16 -18.24
N VAL A 140 16.25 -7.46 -19.53
CA VAL A 140 15.16 -8.05 -20.30
C VAL A 140 14.83 -9.42 -19.71
N ALA A 141 15.84 -10.27 -19.47
CA ALA A 141 15.65 -11.57 -18.84
C ALA A 141 14.98 -11.46 -17.46
N LEU A 142 15.46 -10.57 -16.58
CA LEU A 142 14.87 -10.35 -15.27
C LEU A 142 13.40 -9.91 -15.36
N LYS A 143 13.11 -8.97 -16.26
CA LYS A 143 11.73 -8.49 -16.47
C LYS A 143 10.82 -9.63 -16.93
N GLU A 144 11.26 -10.43 -17.90
CA GLU A 144 10.49 -11.56 -18.40
C GLU A 144 10.24 -12.62 -17.33
N ILE A 145 11.24 -12.91 -16.48
CA ILE A 145 11.08 -13.86 -15.37
C ILE A 145 10.08 -13.33 -14.34
N ILE A 146 10.14 -12.04 -13.99
CA ILE A 146 9.16 -11.40 -13.10
C ILE A 146 7.74 -11.51 -13.68
N ASP A 147 7.56 -11.22 -14.97
CA ASP A 147 6.25 -11.27 -15.61
C ASP A 147 5.72 -12.71 -15.71
N LYS A 148 6.60 -13.70 -16.00
CA LYS A 148 6.27 -15.13 -15.97
C LYS A 148 5.84 -15.57 -14.55
N ARG A 149 6.58 -15.17 -13.51
CA ARG A 149 6.24 -15.48 -12.11
C ARG A 149 4.89 -14.89 -11.72
N LYS A 150 4.62 -13.63 -12.09
CA LYS A 150 3.32 -12.97 -11.85
C LYS A 150 2.16 -13.71 -12.50
N LYS A 151 2.33 -14.17 -13.74
CA LYS A 151 1.32 -14.98 -14.44
C LYS A 151 1.03 -16.30 -13.70
N ARG A 152 2.06 -16.98 -13.20
CA ARG A 152 1.92 -18.22 -12.43
C ARG A 152 1.24 -17.99 -11.09
N LEU A 153 1.65 -16.97 -10.34
CA LEU A 153 1.00 -16.58 -9.08
C LEU A 153 -0.49 -16.23 -9.29
N LYS A 154 -0.81 -15.51 -10.37
CA LYS A 154 -2.20 -15.21 -10.74
C LYS A 154 -2.99 -16.49 -11.00
N HIS A 155 -2.41 -17.44 -11.73
CA HIS A 155 -3.06 -18.72 -12.00
C HIS A 155 -3.27 -19.55 -10.72
N LEU A 156 -2.23 -19.64 -9.87
CA LEU A 156 -2.31 -20.36 -8.60
C LEU A 156 -3.39 -19.75 -7.69
N ARG A 157 -3.45 -18.41 -7.59
CA ARG A 157 -4.48 -17.69 -6.81
C ARG A 157 -5.90 -18.03 -7.27
N THR A 158 -6.13 -18.22 -8.57
CA THR A 158 -7.46 -18.58 -9.10
C THR A 158 -7.78 -20.07 -8.94
N TRP A 159 -6.76 -20.93 -8.93
CA TRP A 159 -6.92 -22.37 -8.90
C TRP A 159 -7.03 -22.90 -7.46
N ASP A 160 -6.08 -22.54 -6.60
CA ASP A 160 -6.03 -22.96 -5.21
C ASP A 160 -5.48 -21.81 -4.35
N TYR A 161 -6.39 -21.15 -3.65
CA TYR A 161 -6.06 -19.98 -2.85
C TYR A 161 -5.24 -20.33 -1.60
N LYS A 162 -5.46 -21.51 -1.00
CA LYS A 162 -4.72 -21.94 0.20
C LYS A 162 -3.25 -22.21 -0.14
N LYS A 163 -3.00 -22.90 -1.25
CA LYS A 163 -1.64 -23.09 -1.76
C LYS A 163 -0.97 -21.79 -2.13
N PHE A 164 -1.73 -20.85 -2.69
CA PHE A 164 -1.22 -19.53 -3.01
C PHE A 164 -0.73 -18.78 -1.75
N GLU A 165 -1.51 -18.74 -0.67
CA GLU A 165 -1.07 -18.11 0.60
C GLU A 165 0.14 -18.82 1.20
N TRP A 166 0.08 -20.14 1.32
CA TRP A 166 1.21 -20.96 1.81
C TRP A 166 2.49 -20.74 1.00
N LEU A 167 2.39 -20.62 -0.33
CA LEU A 167 3.55 -20.36 -1.18
C LEU A 167 4.14 -18.96 -0.96
N LEU A 168 3.30 -17.95 -0.76
CA LEU A 168 3.76 -16.58 -0.48
C LEU A 168 4.52 -16.51 0.84
N GLU A 169 4.03 -17.20 1.87
CA GLU A 169 4.67 -17.27 3.18
C GLU A 169 6.03 -17.98 3.10
N ASN A 170 6.11 -19.17 2.50
CA ASN A 170 7.39 -19.91 2.44
C ASN A 170 8.47 -19.24 1.59
N LEU A 171 8.07 -18.47 0.58
CA LEU A 171 9.00 -17.79 -0.31
C LEU A 171 9.18 -16.31 0.04
N ASP A 172 8.58 -15.78 1.11
CA ASP A 172 8.60 -14.36 1.47
C ASP A 172 8.24 -13.42 0.30
N LEU A 173 7.09 -13.66 -0.31
CA LEU A 173 6.60 -12.93 -1.47
C LEU A 173 5.37 -12.09 -1.16
N MET A 174 5.35 -10.85 -1.66
CA MET A 174 4.17 -9.98 -1.67
C MET A 174 3.54 -9.94 -3.06
N TYR A 175 2.33 -10.47 -3.17
CA TYR A 175 1.57 -10.41 -4.41
C TYR A 175 0.97 -9.02 -4.64
N HIS A 176 1.28 -8.43 -5.79
CA HIS A 176 0.70 -7.17 -6.25
C HIS A 176 -0.15 -7.45 -7.50
N PRO A 177 -1.46 -7.14 -7.50
CA PRO A 177 -2.27 -7.26 -8.70
C PRO A 177 -1.77 -6.30 -9.78
N HIS A 178 -1.93 -6.67 -11.05
CA HIS A 178 -1.58 -5.77 -12.16
C HIS A 178 -2.45 -4.51 -12.08
N PRO A 179 -1.86 -3.32 -11.89
CA PRO A 179 -2.63 -2.09 -11.83
C PRO A 179 -3.24 -1.79 -13.21
N PRO A 180 -4.36 -1.07 -13.27
CA PRO A 180 -4.86 -0.55 -14.55
C PRO A 180 -3.81 0.35 -15.19
N TYR A 181 -3.70 0.28 -16.51
CA TYR A 181 -2.75 1.11 -17.25
C TYR A 181 -3.21 2.58 -17.21
N GLU A 182 -2.47 3.41 -16.48
CA GLU A 182 -2.63 4.86 -16.49
C GLU A 182 -1.35 5.55 -16.97
N ARG A 183 -1.48 6.48 -17.92
CA ARG A 183 -0.37 7.35 -18.34
C ARG A 183 -0.12 8.41 -17.25
N VAL A 184 1.13 8.54 -16.81
CA VAL A 184 1.53 9.59 -15.85
C VAL A 184 1.55 10.94 -16.57
N GLU A 185 0.54 11.77 -16.32
CA GLU A 185 0.38 13.11 -16.91
C GLU A 185 0.45 14.20 -15.84
N ARG A 186 1.17 15.28 -16.10
CA ARG A 186 1.26 16.44 -15.19
C ARG A 186 -0.12 17.05 -14.91
N LYS A 187 -0.92 17.29 -15.95
CA LYS A 187 -2.25 17.92 -15.84
C LYS A 187 -3.21 17.10 -14.97
N LYS A 188 -3.34 15.81 -15.24
CA LYS A 188 -4.21 14.91 -14.43
C LYS A 188 -3.71 14.81 -12.99
N SER A 189 -2.39 14.69 -12.79
CA SER A 189 -1.81 14.63 -11.45
C SER A 189 -2.05 15.92 -10.67
N LEU A 190 -1.88 17.09 -11.31
CA LEU A 190 -2.15 18.38 -10.68
C LEU A 190 -3.62 18.50 -10.27
N ARG A 191 -4.56 18.10 -11.14
CA ARG A 191 -6.00 18.07 -10.81
C ARG A 191 -6.30 17.16 -9.62
N ARG A 192 -5.70 15.96 -9.57
CA ARG A 192 -5.83 15.04 -8.44
C ARG A 192 -5.31 15.67 -7.14
N LEU A 193 -4.14 16.32 -7.19
CA LEU A 193 -3.57 17.01 -6.03
C LEU A 193 -4.43 18.20 -5.58
N THR A 194 -4.98 18.98 -6.52
CA THR A 194 -5.91 20.08 -6.21
C THR A 194 -7.19 19.58 -5.57
N SER A 195 -7.77 18.47 -6.06
CA SER A 195 -8.93 17.86 -5.41
C SER A 195 -8.61 17.46 -3.98
N LYS A 196 -7.51 16.72 -3.76
CA LYS A 196 -7.06 16.30 -2.43
C LYS A 196 -6.87 17.49 -1.49
N TRP A 197 -6.21 18.55 -1.96
CA TRP A 197 -6.01 19.75 -1.17
C TRP A 197 -7.33 20.45 -0.83
N CYS A 198 -8.26 20.57 -1.79
CA CYS A 198 -9.60 21.11 -1.51
C CYS A 198 -10.34 20.26 -0.47
N ASP A 199 -10.20 18.94 -0.53
CA ASP A 199 -10.80 18.01 0.42
C ASP A 199 -10.18 18.16 1.82
N GLU A 200 -8.86 18.34 1.90
CA GLU A 200 -8.13 18.64 3.15
C GLU A 200 -8.55 19.99 3.75
N VAL A 201 -8.75 21.03 2.93
CA VAL A 201 -9.23 22.33 3.41
C VAL A 201 -10.66 22.21 3.92
N LYS A 202 -11.52 21.47 3.22
CA LYS A 202 -12.90 21.22 3.67
C LYS A 202 -12.92 20.44 4.98
N SER A 203 -12.12 19.39 5.10
CA SER A 203 -12.08 18.57 6.31
C SER A 203 -11.59 19.37 7.52
N LYS A 204 -10.59 20.24 7.35
CA LYS A 204 -10.14 21.17 8.39
C LYS A 204 -11.25 22.12 8.83
N LYS A 205 -11.91 22.80 7.88
CA LYS A 205 -13.02 23.71 8.21
C LYS A 205 -14.19 23.01 8.89
N LEU A 206 -14.53 21.80 8.44
CA LEU A 206 -15.58 21.00 9.09
C LEU A 206 -15.16 20.54 10.50
N ALA A 207 -13.88 20.25 10.73
CA ALA A 207 -13.37 19.92 12.05
C ALA A 207 -13.43 21.14 12.98
N GLU A 208 -12.96 22.30 12.52
CA GLU A 208 -13.06 23.58 13.24
C GLU A 208 -14.52 23.89 13.61
N TYR A 209 -15.44 23.81 12.64
CA TYR A 209 -16.86 24.05 12.88
C TYR A 209 -17.49 23.04 13.86
N ARG A 210 -17.08 21.76 13.81
CA ARG A 210 -17.50 20.77 14.80
C ARG A 210 -17.05 21.16 16.20
N THR A 211 -15.81 21.61 16.36
CA THR A 211 -15.32 22.08 17.67
C THR A 211 -16.07 23.30 18.16
N GLU A 212 -16.45 24.23 17.28
CA GLU A 212 -17.30 25.38 17.63
C GLU A 212 -18.68 24.92 18.13
N LEU A 213 -19.35 24.02 17.39
CA LEU A 213 -20.65 23.48 17.78
C LEU A 213 -20.59 22.68 19.09
N ASP A 214 -19.54 21.90 19.32
CA ASP A 214 -19.34 21.15 20.56
C ASP A 214 -19.22 22.10 21.77
N ASN A 215 -18.56 23.26 21.60
CA ASN A 215 -18.48 24.29 22.63
C ASN A 215 -19.85 24.95 22.91
N GLU A 216 -20.66 25.19 21.87
CA GLU A 216 -21.99 25.80 22.00
C GLU A 216 -23.06 24.83 22.53
N LYS A 217 -22.83 23.53 22.37
CA LYS A 217 -23.82 22.48 22.68
C LYS A 217 -24.31 22.50 24.12
N GLU A 218 -23.43 22.77 25.09
CA GLU A 218 -23.82 22.86 26.49
C GLU A 218 -24.80 24.02 26.72
N LYS A 219 -24.51 25.19 26.14
CA LYS A 219 -25.39 26.37 26.22
C LYS A 219 -26.73 26.11 25.56
N PHE A 220 -26.73 25.49 24.37
CA PHE A 220 -27.95 25.12 23.65
C PHE A 220 -28.83 24.16 24.47
N LEU A 221 -28.25 23.13 25.09
CA LEU A 221 -29.00 22.16 25.89
C LEU A 221 -29.62 22.81 27.15
N LYS A 222 -28.91 23.73 27.81
CA LYS A 222 -29.46 24.52 28.93
C LYS A 222 -30.64 25.38 28.49
N GLN A 223 -30.48 26.15 27.41
CA GLN A 223 -31.56 26.98 26.86
C GLN A 223 -32.77 26.13 26.44
N LYS A 224 -32.53 24.98 25.79
CA LYS A 224 -33.59 24.04 25.41
C LYS A 224 -34.40 23.59 26.63
N LEU A 225 -33.74 23.20 27.72
CA LEU A 225 -34.39 22.81 28.97
C LEU A 225 -35.23 23.98 29.54
N GLU A 226 -34.64 25.17 29.65
CA GLU A 226 -35.35 26.38 30.14
C GLU A 226 -36.58 26.70 29.29
N THR A 227 -36.47 26.63 27.95
CA THR A 227 -37.58 26.91 27.04
C THR A 227 -38.71 25.89 27.16
N LEU A 228 -38.39 24.60 27.34
CA LEU A 228 -39.41 23.55 27.54
C LEU A 228 -40.15 23.74 28.87
N GLU A 229 -39.43 24.06 29.95
CA GLU A 229 -40.04 24.33 31.25
C GLU A 229 -40.90 25.60 31.24
N TRP A 230 -40.44 26.67 30.58
CA TRP A 230 -41.21 27.89 30.43
C TRP A 230 -42.47 27.68 29.59
N ALA A 231 -42.36 27.06 28.41
CA ALA A 231 -43.49 26.83 27.53
C ALA A 231 -44.58 25.97 28.20
N LYS A 232 -44.18 24.93 28.95
CA LYS A 232 -45.13 24.11 29.72
C LYS A 232 -45.85 24.93 30.80
N LYS A 233 -45.14 25.83 31.50
CA LYS A 233 -45.76 26.71 32.51
C LYS A 233 -46.78 27.65 31.87
N GLU A 234 -46.43 28.29 30.75
CA GLU A 234 -47.32 29.18 30.02
C GLU A 234 -48.59 28.47 29.51
N GLU A 235 -48.46 27.25 28.96
CA GLU A 235 -49.62 26.46 28.50
C GLU A 235 -50.61 26.19 29.66
N VAL A 236 -50.08 25.83 30.83
CA VAL A 236 -50.86 25.59 32.05
C VAL A 236 -51.51 26.88 32.54
N GLU A 237 -50.80 28.01 32.53
CA GLU A 237 -51.32 29.32 32.93
C GLU A 237 -52.43 29.81 31.98
N CYS A 238 -52.31 29.54 30.68
CA CYS A 238 -53.34 29.83 29.68
C CYS A 238 -54.56 28.90 29.75
N GLY A 239 -54.52 27.87 30.60
CA GLY A 239 -55.60 26.89 30.77
C GLY A 239 -55.75 25.91 29.59
N VAL A 240 -54.69 25.75 28.79
CA VAL A 240 -54.64 24.80 27.66
C VAL A 240 -54.02 23.48 28.15
N GLU A 241 -54.47 22.35 27.62
CA GLU A 241 -53.81 21.07 27.92
C GLU A 241 -52.35 21.11 27.46
N PRO A 242 -51.38 20.73 28.32
CA PRO A 242 -49.97 20.88 28.01
C PRO A 242 -49.55 19.94 26.87
N THR A 243 -49.03 20.52 25.80
CA THR A 243 -48.51 19.78 24.64
C THR A 243 -47.18 19.13 24.98
N ILE A 244 -46.40 19.78 25.86
CA ILE A 244 -45.08 19.33 26.28
C ILE A 244 -45.20 18.35 27.43
N THR A 245 -44.75 17.11 27.21
CA THR A 245 -44.80 16.05 28.23
C THR A 245 -43.64 16.17 29.21
N ASP A 246 -43.81 15.67 30.45
CA ASP A 246 -42.71 15.60 31.42
C ASP A 246 -41.53 14.76 30.92
N ALA A 247 -41.82 13.74 30.09
CA ALA A 247 -40.80 12.92 29.46
C ALA A 247 -39.88 13.73 28.53
N ASP A 248 -40.40 14.76 27.85
CA ASP A 248 -39.60 15.60 26.95
C ASP A 248 -38.59 16.47 27.71
N ILE A 249 -38.99 16.99 28.88
CA ILE A 249 -38.13 17.74 29.80
C ILE A 249 -37.07 16.81 30.41
N GLU A 250 -37.47 15.61 30.85
CA GLU A 250 -36.56 14.58 31.38
C GLU A 250 -35.52 14.15 30.33
N ASN A 251 -35.93 13.99 29.08
CA ASN A 251 -35.04 13.65 27.97
C ASN A 251 -34.03 14.78 27.69
N ALA A 252 -34.46 16.05 27.71
CA ALA A 252 -33.56 17.18 27.57
C ALA A 252 -32.55 17.28 28.72
N ARG A 253 -32.98 17.00 29.97
CA ARG A 253 -32.11 16.89 31.15
C ARG A 253 -31.08 15.78 30.99
N LYS A 254 -31.50 14.58 30.55
CA LYS A 254 -30.60 13.46 30.28
C LYS A 254 -29.56 13.82 29.23
N GLN A 255 -29.95 14.45 28.12
CA GLN A 255 -29.01 14.91 27.08
C GLN A 255 -27.96 15.88 27.63
N LEU A 256 -28.34 16.79 28.52
CA LEU A 256 -27.41 17.73 29.17
C LEU A 256 -26.41 17.01 30.09
N GLU A 257 -26.89 16.08 30.93
CA GLU A 257 -26.03 15.31 31.83
C GLU A 257 -25.10 14.34 31.08
N GLU A 258 -25.61 13.65 30.06
CA GLU A 258 -24.80 12.84 29.16
C GLU A 258 -23.70 13.68 28.50
N TRP A 259 -24.01 14.89 28.04
CA TRP A 259 -22.99 15.77 27.47
C TRP A 259 -21.92 16.21 28.49
N LYS A 260 -22.33 16.56 29.71
CA LYS A 260 -21.38 16.90 30.79
C LYS A 260 -20.48 15.73 31.15
N THR A 261 -21.03 14.51 31.26
CA THR A 261 -20.25 13.31 31.56
C THR A 261 -19.26 12.99 30.44
N LEU A 262 -19.67 13.11 29.16
CA LEU A 262 -18.79 12.95 28.02
C LEU A 262 -17.64 13.96 28.02
N LYS A 263 -17.92 15.23 28.29
CA LYS A 263 -16.89 16.28 28.36
C LYS A 263 -15.92 16.05 29.52
N SER A 264 -16.43 15.68 30.70
CA SER A 264 -15.60 15.33 31.87
C SER A 264 -14.71 14.10 31.65
N ASN A 265 -15.07 13.20 30.75
CA ASN A 265 -14.25 12.03 30.41
C ASN A 265 -13.17 12.34 29.35
N GLN A 266 -13.27 13.47 28.65
CA GLN A 266 -12.32 13.90 27.62
C GLN A 266 -11.23 14.86 28.16
N GLU A 267 -11.52 15.56 29.26
CA GLU A 267 -10.58 16.40 30.03
C GLU A 267 -9.76 15.55 31.02
#